data_AF-A0A1V5RSJ5-F1
#
_entry.id   AF-A0A1V5RSJ5-F1
#
_cell.length_a   1.000
_cell.length_b   1.000
_cell.length_c   1.000
_cell.angle_alpha   90.00
_cell.angle_beta   90.00
_cell.angle_gamma   90.00
#
_symmetry.space_group_name_H-M   'P 1'
#
loop_
_entity.id
_entity.type
_entity.pdbx_description
1 polymer ?
#
loop_
_entity_poly.entity_id
_entity_poly.type
_entity_poly.pdbx_seq_one_letter_code
_entity_poly.pdbx_strand_id
1 'polypeptide(L)' 'MAQATKMGADTATLEKRRKLSSGHKCTKCGQDVSFGDLMLVKVVEMENSRPRSHQVVYHRKCYAI' A
#
# COMPACT_ATOMS: atom_id res chain seq x y z
N MET A 1 -35.82 13.55 1.79
CA MET A 1 -34.84 14.49 1.20
C MET A 1 -33.58 13.68 0.87
N ALA A 2 -33.30 13.46 -0.41
CA ALA A 2 -32.14 12.70 -0.85
C ALA A 2 -30.86 13.52 -0.60
N GLN A 3 -29.97 13.03 0.26
CA GLN A 3 -28.66 13.66 0.48
C GLN A 3 -27.80 13.38 -0.75
N ALA A 4 -27.52 14.43 -1.52
CA ALA A 4 -26.55 14.39 -2.60
C ALA A 4 -25.16 14.05 -2.03
N THR A 5 -24.65 12.88 -2.36
CA THR A 5 -23.24 12.48 -2.24
C THR A 5 -22.39 13.39 -3.13
N LYS A 6 -22.09 14.60 -2.65
CA LYS A 6 -21.15 15.51 -3.32
C LYS A 6 -19.75 14.92 -3.26
N MET A 7 -19.38 14.33 -4.39
CA MET A 7 -18.05 14.13 -4.98
C MET A 7 -16.84 14.47 -4.09
N GLY A 8 -16.03 13.45 -3.79
CA GLY A 8 -14.57 13.53 -3.61
C GLY A 8 -14.04 14.39 -2.45
N ALA A 9 -13.37 13.76 -1.48
CA ALA A 9 -12.59 14.50 -0.49
C ALA A 9 -11.66 15.53 -1.17
N ASP A 10 -11.55 16.73 -0.60
CA ASP A 10 -10.68 17.81 -1.07
C ASP A 10 -9.27 17.29 -1.34
N THR A 11 -8.61 17.79 -2.39
CA THR A 11 -7.26 17.35 -2.80
C THR A 11 -6.25 17.48 -1.66
N ALA A 12 -6.34 18.53 -0.85
CA ALA A 12 -5.52 18.70 0.34
C ALA A 12 -5.72 17.58 1.38
N THR A 13 -6.97 17.12 1.56
CA THR A 13 -7.31 16.02 2.46
C THR A 13 -6.78 14.68 1.92
N LEU A 14 -6.81 14.48 0.59
CA LEU A 14 -6.24 13.30 -0.06
C LEU A 14 -4.71 13.26 0.04
N GLU A 15 -4.04 14.38 -0.20
CA GLU A 15 -2.58 14.47 -0.06
C GLU A 15 -2.13 14.31 1.39
N LYS A 16 -2.87 14.87 2.34
CA LYS A 16 -2.61 14.66 3.76
C LYS A 16 -2.71 13.18 4.12
N ARG A 17 -3.74 12.47 3.64
CA ARG A 17 -3.88 11.02 3.85
C ARG A 17 -2.76 10.21 3.19
N ARG A 18 -2.32 10.60 1.99
CA ARG A 18 -1.19 9.93 1.30
C ARG A 18 0.12 10.01 2.08
N LYS A 19 0.35 11.09 2.83
CA LYS A 19 1.55 11.28 3.65
C LYS A 19 1.50 10.55 5.00
N LEU A 20 0.34 10.06 5.43
CA LEU A 20 0.23 9.31 6.68
C LEU A 20 0.97 7.97 6.57
N SER A 21 1.57 7.53 7.67
CA SER A 21 2.13 6.18 7.77
C SER A 21 1.02 5.15 7.63
N SER A 22 1.26 4.15 6.79
CA SER A 22 0.34 3.02 6.62
C SER A 22 0.48 1.97 7.73
N GLY A 23 1.44 2.14 8.65
CA GLY A 23 1.75 1.15 9.69
C GLY A 23 2.48 -0.10 9.16
N HIS A 24 2.92 -0.09 7.90
CA HIS A 24 3.70 -1.18 7.31
C HIS A 24 5.16 -0.77 7.12
N LYS A 25 6.07 -1.73 7.23
CA LYS A 25 7.49 -1.53 6.96
C LYS A 25 7.88 -2.13 5.63
N CYS A 26 8.66 -1.39 4.85
CA CYS A 26 9.19 -1.87 3.59
C CYS A 26 10.22 -2.97 3.82
N THR A 27 10.08 -4.10 3.13
CA THR A 27 10.99 -5.24 3.22
C THR A 27 12.38 -4.92 2.68
N LYS A 28 12.52 -3.97 1.74
CA LYS A 28 13.83 -3.62 1.15
C LYS A 28 14.68 -2.70 2.03
N CYS A 29 14.10 -1.62 2.55
CA CYS A 29 14.85 -0.59 3.29
C CYS A 29 14.53 -0.54 4.79
N GLY A 30 13.54 -1.31 5.27
CA GLY A 30 13.14 -1.38 6.67
C GLY A 30 12.37 -0.17 7.22
N GLN A 31 12.16 0.88 6.41
CA GLN A 31 11.47 2.10 6.82
C GLN A 31 9.94 1.98 6.69
N ASP A 32 9.22 2.80 7.45
CA ASP A 32 7.76 2.92 7.36
C ASP A 32 7.31 3.39 5.97
N VAL A 33 6.22 2.79 5.51
CA VAL A 33 5.63 3.08 4.20
C VAL A 33 4.47 4.05 4.40
N SER A 34 4.43 5.10 3.60
CA SER A 34 3.29 6.02 3.57
C SER A 34 2.12 5.38 2.79
N PHE A 35 0.88 5.75 3.08
CA PHE A 35 -0.26 5.26 2.28
C PHE A 35 -0.14 5.60 0.78
N GLY A 36 0.53 6.70 0.44
CA GLY A 36 0.77 7.10 -0.95
C GLY A 36 1.78 6.21 -1.68
N ASP A 37 2.75 5.66 -0.95
CA ASP A 37 3.83 4.84 -1.49
C ASP A 37 3.67 3.34 -1.18
N LEU A 38 2.57 2.94 -0.53
CA LEU A 38 2.30 1.57 -0.16
C LEU A 38 2.14 0.68 -1.40
N MET A 39 2.98 -0.35 -1.46
CA MET A 39 2.91 -1.40 -2.47
C MET A 39 2.91 -2.76 -1.79
N LEU A 40 1.81 -3.50 -1.97
CA LEU A 40 1.66 -4.87 -1.51
C LEU A 40 1.87 -5.81 -2.69
N VAL A 41 2.92 -6.60 -2.64
CA VAL A 41 3.27 -7.58 -3.68
C VAL A 41 2.83 -8.95 -3.19
N LYS A 42 1.98 -9.62 -3.97
CA LYS A 42 1.61 -11.01 -3.70
C LYS A 42 2.67 -11.92 -4.30
N VAL A 43 3.45 -12.56 -3.46
CA VAL A 43 4.44 -13.56 -3.85
C VAL A 43 3.76 -14.91 -3.82
N VAL A 44 3.94 -15.71 -4.89
CA VAL A 44 3.41 -17.06 -5.00
C VAL A 44 4.59 -18.00 -5.20
N GLU A 45 4.74 -18.95 -4.27
CA GLU A 45 5.83 -19.91 -4.25
C GLU A 45 5.27 -21.33 -4.18
N MET A 46 5.98 -22.27 -4.78
CA MET A 46 5.66 -23.70 -4.68
C MET A 46 6.39 -24.27 -3.47
N GLU A 47 5.68 -24.49 -2.36
CA GLU A 47 6.21 -25.15 -1.17
C GLU A 47 5.61 -26.56 -1.07
N ASN A 48 6.45 -27.60 -1.10
CA ASN A 48 6.02 -29.01 -1.01
C ASN A 48 4.93 -29.38 -2.03
N SER A 49 5.10 -28.98 -3.30
CA SER A 49 4.13 -29.21 -4.40
C SER A 49 2.77 -28.54 -4.20
N ARG A 50 2.64 -27.60 -3.27
CA ARG A 50 1.44 -26.78 -3.07
C ARG A 50 1.78 -25.31 -3.27
N PRO A 51 0.98 -24.55 -4.03
CA PRO A 51 1.17 -23.12 -4.15
C PRO A 51 0.81 -22.46 -2.81
N ARG A 52 1.77 -21.73 -2.24
CA ARG A 52 1.53 -20.82 -1.12
C ARG A 52 1.70 -19.40 -1.61
N SER A 53 0.83 -18.52 -1.16
CA SER A 53 0.95 -17.09 -1.45
C SER A 53 1.03 -16.30 -0.17
N HIS A 54 1.97 -15.36 -0.12
CA HIS A 54 2.09 -14.41 0.98
C HIS A 54 2.22 -12.98 0.41
N GLN A 55 1.99 -11.98 1.25
CA GLN A 55 2.09 -10.59 0.88
C GLN A 55 3.39 -10.01 1.43
N VAL A 56 4.11 -9.29 0.58
CA VAL A 56 5.35 -8.58 0.94
C VAL A 56 5.13 -7.10 0.68
N VAL A 57 5.58 -6.27 1.62
CA VAL A 57 5.36 -4.82 1.55
C VAL A 57 6.61 -4.11 1.07
N TYR A 58 6.44 -3.20 0.13
CA TYR A 58 7.51 -2.33 -0.36
C TYR A 58 7.00 -0.88 -0.50
N HIS A 59 7.93 0.08 -0.49
CA HIS A 59 7.66 1.36 -1.14
C HIS A 59 7.60 1.14 -2.65
N ARG A 60 6.72 1.87 -3.36
CA ARG A 60 6.67 1.85 -4.84
C ARG A 60 8.04 2.07 -5.47
N LYS A 61 8.82 3.03 -4.96
CA LYS A 61 10.19 3.30 -5.42
C LYS A 61 11.15 2.16 -5.11
N CYS A 62 11.02 1.51 -3.96
CA CYS A 62 11.89 0.41 -3.56
C CYS A 62 11.68 -0.85 -4.39
N TYR A 63 10.46 -1.08 -4.90
CA TYR A 63 10.16 -2.22 -5.77
C TYR A 63 10.64 -2.02 -7.21
N ALA A 64 10.64 -0.79 -7.72
CA ALA A 64 11.04 -0.48 -9.09
C ALA A 64 12.57 -0.42 -9.32
N ILE A 65 13.35 -0.30 -8.24
CA ILE A 65 14.82 -0.29 -8.21
C ILE A 65 15.30 -1.67 -7.80
#